data_AF-A0A2Y9C4P8-F1
#
_entry.id   AF-A0A2Y9C4P8-F1
#
_cell.length_a   1.000
_cell.length_b   1.000
_cell.length_c   1.000
_cell.angle_alpha   90.00
_cell.angle_beta   90.00
_cell.angle_gamma   90.00
#
_symmetry.space_group_name_H-M   'P 1'
#
loop_
_entity.id
_entity.type
_entity.pdbx_description
1 polymer ?
#
loop_
_entity_poly.entity_id
_entity_poly.type
_entity_poly.pdbx_seq_one_letter_code
_entity_poly.pdbx_strand_id
1 'polypeptide(L)'
;MPINGSELAVIALLAVILIGPERLPQYAQQLAGLVRNLRRLTTDTTERVRAELGPEFEDLDLRSLDPRQYDPRRIVRDALREDDDRPARPPRAPGGRAPFDDEAT
;
A
#
# COMPACT_ATOMS: atom_id res chain seq x y z
N MET A 1 9.59 -20.65 -11.28
CA MET A 1 10.14 -21.76 -10.50
C MET A 1 9.65 -21.57 -9.07
N PRO A 2 8.84 -22.48 -8.50
CA PRO A 2 8.39 -22.36 -7.12
C PRO A 2 9.58 -22.53 -6.17
N ILE A 3 9.61 -21.78 -5.07
CA ILE A 3 10.65 -21.91 -4.05
C ILE A 3 10.54 -23.30 -3.42
N ASN A 4 11.65 -24.03 -3.45
CA ASN A 4 11.72 -25.37 -2.88
C ASN A 4 12.03 -25.32 -1.37
N GLY A 5 11.70 -26.38 -0.62
CA GLY A 5 11.99 -26.44 0.83
C GLY A 5 13.48 -26.26 1.16
N SER A 6 14.38 -26.73 0.28
CA SER A 6 15.82 -26.52 0.40
C SER A 6 16.23 -25.06 0.22
N GLU A 7 15.59 -24.32 -0.67
CA GLU A 7 15.87 -22.91 -0.93
C GLU A 7 15.45 -22.04 0.27
N LEU A 8 14.31 -22.34 0.89
CA LEU A 8 13.93 -21.72 2.17
C LEU A 8 14.95 -22.00 3.27
N ALA A 9 15.49 -23.22 3.36
CA ALA A 9 16.51 -23.55 4.35
C ALA A 9 17.80 -22.74 4.13
N VAL A 10 18.23 -22.53 2.88
CA VAL A 10 19.37 -21.67 2.54
C VAL A 10 19.11 -20.22 2.96
N ILE A 11 17.93 -19.68 2.66
CA ILE A 11 17.55 -18.31 3.07
C ILE A 11 17.55 -18.18 4.60
N ALA A 12 16.99 -19.16 5.31
CA ALA A 12 16.97 -19.16 6.77
C ALA A 12 18.40 -19.19 7.35
N LEU A 13 19.28 -20.02 6.79
CA LEU A 13 20.68 -20.07 7.19
C LEU A 13 21.38 -18.72 6.97
N LEU A 14 21.19 -18.10 5.81
CA LEU A 14 21.73 -16.77 5.52
C LEU A 14 21.19 -15.72 6.50
N ALA A 15 19.89 -15.74 6.79
CA ALA A 15 19.29 -14.82 7.77
C ALA A 15 19.91 -14.99 9.16
N VAL A 16 20.17 -16.23 9.60
CA VAL A 16 20.88 -16.52 10.86
C VAL A 16 22.28 -15.93 10.86
N ILE A 17 23.02 -16.06 9.76
CA ILE A 17 24.38 -15.53 9.65
C ILE A 17 24.41 -14.00 9.64
N LEU A 18 23.51 -13.35 8.88
CA LEU A 18 23.46 -11.90 8.75
C LEU A 18 23.02 -11.20 10.05
N ILE A 19 22.01 -11.76 10.73
CA ILE A 19 21.40 -11.15 11.92
C ILE A 19 22.10 -11.62 13.20
N GLY A 20 22.61 -12.86 13.20
CA GLY A 20 23.14 -13.56 14.35
C GLY A 20 22.10 -14.51 14.98
N PRO A 21 22.47 -15.75 15.35
CA PRO A 21 21.56 -16.72 15.95
C PRO A 21 20.99 -16.26 17.31
N GLU A 22 21.71 -15.41 18.04
CA GLU A 22 21.28 -14.89 19.34
C GLU A 22 20.16 -13.84 19.19
N ARG A 23 20.17 -13.07 18.10
CA ARG A 23 19.22 -11.96 17.87
C ARG A 23 17.94 -12.40 17.17
N LEU A 24 18.02 -13.43 16.33
CA LEU A 24 16.85 -13.98 15.62
C LEU A 24 15.66 -14.34 16.51
N PRO A 25 15.81 -15.10 17.61
CA PRO A 25 14.68 -15.46 18.46
C PRO A 25 14.04 -14.22 19.08
N GLN A 26 14.83 -13.20 19.43
CA GLN A 26 14.32 -11.95 19.98
C GLN A 26 13.46 -11.19 18.96
N TYR A 27 13.88 -11.12 17.69
CA TYR A 27 13.08 -10.50 16.62
C TYR A 27 11.86 -11.33 16.23
N ALA A 28 11.99 -12.66 16.19
CA ALA A 28 10.88 -13.57 15.92
C ALA A 28 9.78 -13.44 16.98
N GLN A 29 10.15 -13.31 18.26
CA GLN A 29 9.21 -13.05 19.35
C GLN A 29 8.50 -11.71 19.20
N GLN A 30 9.22 -10.64 18.83
CA GLN A 30 8.63 -9.32 18.59
C GLN A 30 7.62 -9.36 17.42
N LEU A 31 8.00 -9.98 16.30
CA LEU A 31 7.12 -10.16 15.15
C LEU A 31 5.89 -11.01 15.51
N ALA A 32 6.09 -12.13 16.22
CA ALA A 32 4.99 -12.97 16.67
C ALA A 32 4.02 -12.21 17.59
N GLY A 33 4.55 -11.36 18.47
CA GLY A 33 3.76 -10.44 19.29
C GLY A 33 2.95 -9.46 18.45
N LEU A 34 3.59 -8.81 17.46
CA LEU A 34 2.93 -7.89 16.54
C LEU A 34 1.82 -8.58 15.75
N VAL A 35 2.09 -9.75 15.17
CA VAL A 35 1.10 -10.53 14.40
C VAL A 35 -0.07 -10.97 15.28
N ARG A 36 0.19 -11.39 16.53
CA ARG A 36 -0.88 -11.73 17.47
C ARG A 36 -1.74 -10.53 17.82
N ASN A 37 -1.13 -9.37 18.05
CA ASN A 37 -1.84 -8.14 18.36
C ASN A 37 -2.67 -7.68 17.17
N LEU A 38 -2.10 -7.71 15.96
CA LEU A 38 -2.79 -7.37 14.72
C LEU A 38 -3.97 -8.32 14.48
N ARG A 39 -3.78 -9.63 14.67
CA ARG A 39 -4.86 -10.62 14.56
C ARG A 39 -5.98 -10.34 15.55
N ARG A 40 -5.66 -10.03 16.81
CA ARG A 40 -6.66 -9.65 17.83
C ARG A 40 -7.41 -8.39 17.41
N LEU A 41 -6.70 -7.34 17.02
CA LEU A 41 -7.29 -6.09 16.54
C LEU A 41 -8.26 -6.32 15.37
N THR A 42 -7.86 -7.12 14.38
CA THR A 42 -8.72 -7.45 13.23
C THR A 42 -9.92 -8.29 13.66
N THR A 43 -9.75 -9.31 14.49
CA THR A 43 -10.86 -10.14 14.99
C THR A 43 -11.86 -9.30 15.79
N ASP A 44 -11.38 -8.53 16.76
CA ASP A 44 -12.21 -7.72 17.66
C ASP A 44 -12.97 -6.62 16.87
N THR A 45 -12.32 -6.01 15.89
CA THR A 45 -12.94 -5.00 15.01
C THR A 45 -13.99 -5.64 14.11
N THR A 46 -13.68 -6.79 13.52
CA THR A 46 -14.63 -7.52 12.66
C THR A 46 -15.85 -7.96 13.45
N GLU A 47 -15.66 -8.43 14.69
CA GLU A 47 -16.75 -8.87 15.57
C GLU A 47 -17.67 -7.70 15.96
N ARG A 48 -17.12 -6.53 16.30
CA ARG A 48 -17.91 -5.32 16.59
C ARG A 48 -18.65 -4.78 15.39
N VAL A 49 -18.00 -4.69 14.23
CA VAL A 49 -18.61 -4.26 12.96
C VAL A 49 -19.75 -5.20 12.58
N ARG A 50 -19.56 -6.52 12.73
CA ARG A 50 -20.60 -7.53 12.49
C ARG A 50 -21.76 -7.42 13.48
N ALA A 51 -21.51 -7.05 14.73
CA ALA A 51 -22.54 -6.90 15.76
C ALA A 51 -23.40 -5.64 15.57
N GLU A 52 -22.81 -4.53 15.08
CA GLU A 52 -23.52 -3.25 14.91
C GLU A 52 -24.24 -3.14 13.56
N LEU A 53 -23.72 -3.78 12.51
CA LEU A 53 -24.24 -3.64 11.14
C LEU A 53 -25.08 -4.84 10.68
N GLY A 54 -25.21 -5.87 11.53
CA GLY A 54 -26.06 -7.03 11.28
C GLY A 54 -25.57 -7.93 10.12
N PRO A 55 -26.29 -9.02 9.83
CA PRO A 55 -25.95 -9.99 8.77
C PRO A 55 -25.89 -9.38 7.36
N GLU A 56 -26.32 -8.12 7.17
CA GLU A 56 -26.26 -7.39 5.90
C GLU A 56 -24.81 -7.01 5.49
N PHE A 57 -23.82 -7.13 6.40
CA PHE A 57 -22.40 -6.93 6.09
C PHE A 57 -21.70 -8.16 5.47
N GLU A 58 -22.34 -9.32 5.46
CA GLU A 58 -21.76 -10.54 4.90
C GLU A 58 -21.72 -10.51 3.36
N ASP A 59 -22.57 -9.67 2.74
CA ASP A 59 -22.65 -9.46 1.30
C ASP A 59 -21.78 -8.29 0.80
N LEU A 60 -21.29 -7.42 1.69
CA LEU A 60 -20.38 -6.32 1.36
C LEU A 60 -18.91 -6.73 1.49
N ASP A 61 -18.39 -7.25 0.38
CA ASP A 61 -17.18 -6.69 -0.22
C ASP A 61 -15.81 -6.91 0.47
N LEU A 62 -15.63 -8.00 1.20
CA LEU A 62 -14.27 -8.49 1.54
C LEU A 62 -13.49 -9.00 0.31
N ARG A 63 -14.18 -9.29 -0.80
CA ARG A 63 -13.59 -9.73 -2.08
C ARG A 63 -13.24 -8.58 -3.03
N SER A 64 -13.89 -7.41 -2.93
CA SER A 64 -13.50 -6.25 -3.76
C SER A 64 -12.27 -5.53 -3.22
N LEU A 65 -11.93 -5.74 -1.95
CA LEU A 65 -10.65 -5.34 -1.36
C LEU A 65 -9.50 -6.32 -1.66
N ASP A 66 -9.69 -7.32 -2.53
CA ASP A 66 -8.58 -8.19 -2.97
C ASP A 66 -7.60 -7.36 -3.84
N PRO A 67 -6.36 -7.09 -3.36
CA PRO A 67 -5.41 -6.20 -4.03
C PRO A 67 -4.98 -6.71 -5.41
N ARG A 68 -5.29 -7.97 -5.76
CA ARG A 68 -5.03 -8.53 -7.10
C ARG A 68 -6.07 -8.10 -8.14
N GLN A 69 -7.22 -7.58 -7.72
CA GLN A 69 -8.28 -7.12 -8.60
C GLN A 69 -8.31 -5.59 -8.79
N TYR A 70 -7.43 -4.85 -8.09
CA TYR A 70 -7.18 -3.44 -8.37
C TYR A 70 -6.30 -3.32 -9.62
N ASP A 71 -6.89 -3.35 -10.82
CA ASP A 71 -6.14 -3.26 -12.08
C ASP A 71 -5.66 -1.81 -12.31
N PRO A 72 -4.36 -1.51 -12.11
CA PRO A 72 -3.83 -0.15 -12.20
C PRO A 72 -4.00 0.45 -13.59
N ARG A 73 -4.18 -0.39 -14.63
CA ARG A 73 -4.38 0.07 -16.01
C ARG A 73 -5.67 0.87 -16.18
N ARG A 74 -6.68 0.63 -15.33
CA ARG A 74 -7.93 1.38 -15.38
C ARG A 74 -7.74 2.83 -14.97
N ILE A 75 -7.00 3.05 -13.88
CA ILE A 75 -6.70 4.39 -13.34
C ILE A 75 -5.84 5.20 -14.32
N VAL A 76 -4.86 4.56 -14.97
CA VAL A 76 -4.03 5.22 -15.98
C VAL A 76 -4.85 5.60 -17.21
N ARG A 77 -5.80 4.75 -17.65
CA ARG A 77 -6.69 5.06 -18.78
C ARG A 77 -7.67 6.19 -18.47
N ASP A 78 -8.19 6.22 -17.25
CA ASP A 78 -9.10 7.27 -16.81
C ASP A 78 -8.35 8.61 -16.73
N ALA A 79 -7.11 8.61 -16.22
CA ALA A 79 -6.24 9.80 -16.24
C ALA A 79 -5.87 10.27 -17.66
N LEU A 80 -5.58 9.35 -18.57
CA LEU A 80 -5.28 9.69 -19.97
C LEU A 80 -6.51 10.20 -20.75
N ARG A 81 -7.71 9.67 -20.47
CA ARG A 81 -8.96 10.17 -21.07
C ARG A 81 -9.34 11.54 -20.55
N GLU A 82 -9.12 11.81 -19.27
CA GLU A 82 -9.39 13.10 -18.67
C GLU A 82 -8.39 14.18 -19.11
N ASP A 83 -7.19 13.79 -19.55
CA ASP A 83 -6.24 14.68 -20.23
C ASP A 83 -6.62 14.94 -21.71
N ASP A 84 -7.27 14.01 -22.41
CA ASP A 84 -7.79 14.22 -23.78
C ASP A 84 -9.00 15.20 -23.81
N ASP A 85 -9.79 15.27 -22.73
CA ASP A 85 -10.93 16.20 -22.59
C ASP A 85 -10.53 17.60 -22.05
N ARG A 86 -9.25 17.82 -21.72
CA ARG A 86 -8.77 19.17 -21.37
C ARG A 86 -8.49 19.95 -22.65
N PRO A 87 -9.15 21.11 -22.88
CA PRO A 87 -8.83 21.95 -24.02
C PRO A 87 -7.35 22.36 -23.94
N ALA A 88 -6.60 22.01 -24.97
CA ALA A 88 -5.16 22.27 -25.07
C ALA A 88 -4.88 23.74 -24.75
N ARG A 89 -4.26 23.98 -23.59
CA ARG A 89 -3.79 25.32 -23.23
C ARG A 89 -2.67 25.67 -24.21
N PRO A 90 -2.77 26.76 -24.98
CA PRO A 90 -1.72 27.09 -25.94
C PRO A 90 -0.39 27.26 -25.20
N PRO A 91 0.73 26.80 -25.79
CA PRO A 91 2.04 26.90 -25.18
C PRO A 91 2.35 28.37 -24.88
N ARG A 92 2.65 28.67 -23.63
CA ARG A 92 3.07 30.00 -23.20
C ARG A 92 4.41 30.28 -23.87
N ALA A 93 4.42 31.26 -24.77
CA ALA A 93 5.64 31.69 -25.46
C ALA A 93 6.72 32.10 -24.43
N PRO A 94 8.00 31.73 -24.63
CA PRO A 94 9.07 32.13 -23.76
C PRO A 94 9.46 33.57 -24.12
N GLY A 95 9.05 34.55 -23.30
CA GLY A 95 9.51 35.92 -23.46
C GLY A 95 8.49 36.96 -23.01
N GLY A 96 8.69 37.48 -21.81
CA GLY A 96 7.93 38.60 -21.28
C GLY A 96 8.34 38.85 -19.85
N ARG A 97 9.35 39.73 -19.69
CA ARG A 97 9.92 40.21 -18.42
C ARG A 97 8.79 40.52 -17.41
N ALA A 98 8.89 39.99 -16.19
CA ALA A 98 8.02 40.44 -15.10
C ALA A 98 8.26 41.94 -14.87
N PRO A 99 7.21 42.78 -14.70
CA PRO A 99 7.41 44.11 -14.16
C PRO A 99 7.90 43.92 -12.72
N PHE A 100 9.12 44.37 -12.46
CA PHE A 100 9.58 44.54 -11.09
C PHE A 100 8.84 45.79 -10.56
N ASP A 101 8.05 45.60 -9.51
CA ASP A 101 7.44 46.70 -8.77
C ASP A 101 8.53 47.31 -7.86
N ASP A 102 9.06 48.47 -8.24
CA ASP A 102 10.09 49.21 -7.49
C ASP A 102 9.53 50.03 -6.31
N GLU A 103 8.28 49.77 -5.87
CA GLU A 103 7.63 50.48 -4.75
C GLU A 103 7.46 49.60 -3.50
N ALA A 104 8.54 48.98 -3.04
CA ALA A 104 8.65 48.51 -1.66
C ALA A 104 9.49 49.51 -0.85
N THR A 105 8.81 50.24 0.04
CA THR A 105 9.39 51.15 1.05
C THR A 105 10.12 50.39 2.16
#